data_AF-A0A6N9UQX5-F1
#
_entry.id   AF-A0A6N9UQX5-F1
#
_cell.length_a   1.000
_cell.length_b   1.000
_cell.length_c   1.000
_cell.angle_alpha   90.00
_cell.angle_beta   90.00
_cell.angle_gamma   90.00
#
_symmetry.space_group_name_H-M   'P 1'
#
loop_
_entity.id
_entity.type
_entity.pdbx_description
1 polymer ?
#
loop_
_entity_poly.entity_id
_entity_poly.type
_entity_poly.pdbx_seq_one_letter_code
_entity_poly.pdbx_strand_id
1 'polypeptide(L)'
;MALFGNAHSIDPAQAQQEYARLLGHGEQVHAAYLLIRDTILFTDRRLILIDKQGITGKKTEYHSIPYRSITHFAVETAGHFDLDAELKIWLSGSQAPIQKTFTKGVDIYEVQAILTQFVAR
;
A
#
# COMPACT_ATOMS: atom_id res chain seq x y z
N MET A 1 13.55 -3.92 21.98
CA MET A 1 12.12 -3.95 22.31
C MET A 1 11.36 -4.18 21.02
N ALA A 2 10.70 -5.33 20.90
CA ALA A 2 10.01 -5.75 19.69
C ALA A 2 8.71 -4.94 19.52
N LEU A 3 8.72 -4.00 18.56
CA LEU A 3 7.51 -3.43 18.01
C LEU A 3 6.91 -4.48 17.07
N PHE A 4 5.98 -5.29 17.59
CA PHE A 4 5.07 -6.06 16.77
C PHE A 4 4.22 -5.05 15.98
N GLY A 5 4.61 -4.77 14.74
CA GLY A 5 3.95 -3.81 13.87
C GLY A 5 2.67 -4.40 13.29
N ASN A 6 1.54 -4.15 13.95
CA ASN A 6 0.23 -4.36 13.35
C ASN A 6 0.05 -3.36 12.20
N ALA A 7 -0.52 -3.82 11.08
CA ALA A 7 -0.94 -2.91 10.04
C ALA A 7 -2.03 -1.98 10.59
N HIS A 8 -2.04 -0.70 10.25
CA HIS A 8 -3.14 0.22 10.58
C HIS A 8 -3.29 1.33 9.54
N SER A 9 -4.49 1.93 9.48
CA SER A 9 -4.74 3.13 8.69
C SER A 9 -4.03 4.35 9.32
N ILE A 10 -3.44 5.18 8.46
CA ILE A 10 -2.88 6.48 8.82
C ILE A 10 -3.90 7.54 8.40
N ASP A 11 -4.08 8.57 9.23
CA ASP A 11 -4.90 9.72 8.86
C ASP A 11 -4.41 10.33 7.53
N PRO A 12 -5.27 10.49 6.50
CA PRO A 12 -4.85 11.00 5.20
C PRO A 12 -4.22 12.39 5.25
N ALA A 13 -4.65 13.28 6.15
CA ALA A 13 -4.08 14.62 6.27
C ALA A 13 -2.69 14.56 6.93
N GLN A 14 -2.48 13.69 7.91
CA GLN A 14 -1.16 13.41 8.46
C GLN A 14 -0.22 12.86 7.37
N ALA A 15 -0.68 11.86 6.60
CA ALA A 15 0.11 11.29 5.51
C ALA A 15 0.40 12.33 4.41
N GLN A 16 -0.56 13.20 4.08
CA GLN A 16 -0.36 14.31 3.14
C GLN A 16 0.81 15.21 3.57
N GLN A 17 0.91 15.54 4.86
CA GLN A 17 1.97 16.37 5.40
C GLN A 17 3.31 15.63 5.44
N GLU A 18 3.32 14.40 5.94
CA GLU A 18 4.53 13.58 6.09
C GLU A 18 5.20 13.29 4.74
N TYR A 19 4.38 12.98 3.73
CA TYR A 19 4.86 12.58 2.40
C TYR A 19 4.79 13.70 1.37
N ALA A 20 4.53 14.95 1.76
CA ALA A 20 4.35 16.11 0.87
C ALA A 20 5.43 16.26 -0.20
N ARG A 21 6.69 15.92 0.12
CA ARG A 21 7.83 15.99 -0.80
C ARG A 21 7.78 14.98 -1.95
N LEU A 22 6.99 13.91 -1.82
CA LEU A 22 6.81 12.87 -2.85
C LEU A 22 5.65 13.20 -3.80
N LEU A 23 4.76 14.10 -3.36
CA LEU A 23 3.52 14.42 -4.04
C LEU A 23 3.77 15.48 -5.11
N GLY A 24 3.14 15.29 -6.28
CA GLY A 24 3.09 16.31 -7.30
C GLY A 24 2.24 17.52 -6.86
N HIS A 25 2.35 18.63 -7.59
CA HIS A 25 1.55 19.82 -7.28
C HIS A 25 0.04 19.49 -7.32
N GLY A 26 -0.63 19.71 -6.19
CA GLY A 26 -2.06 19.44 -6.01
C GLY A 26 -2.44 17.95 -5.92
N GLU A 27 -1.48 17.02 -5.88
CA GLU A 27 -1.75 15.60 -5.64
C GLU A 27 -2.22 15.41 -4.18
N GLN A 28 -3.32 14.67 -3.99
CA GLN A 28 -3.99 14.49 -2.70
C GLN A 28 -3.95 13.02 -2.29
N VAL A 29 -3.55 12.76 -1.05
CA VAL A 29 -3.64 11.45 -0.40
C VAL A 29 -5.10 11.20 -0.02
N HIS A 30 -5.64 10.09 -0.53
CA HIS A 30 -6.99 9.63 -0.26
C HIS A 30 -7.00 8.65 0.93
N ALA A 31 -6.05 7.73 0.96
CA ALA A 31 -5.87 6.77 2.04
C ALA A 31 -4.40 6.42 2.21
N ALA A 32 -4.03 6.05 3.43
CA ALA A 32 -2.67 5.65 3.77
C ALA A 32 -2.71 4.49 4.76
N TYR A 33 -1.89 3.48 4.52
CA TYR A 33 -1.80 2.30 5.37
C TYR A 33 -0.35 2.03 5.74
N LEU A 34 -0.09 1.93 7.04
CA LEU A 34 1.17 1.41 7.55
C LEU A 34 1.04 -0.10 7.66
N LEU A 35 1.90 -0.83 6.97
CA LEU A 35 2.12 -2.26 7.17
C LEU A 35 3.20 -2.47 8.24
N ILE A 36 3.72 -3.69 8.40
CA ILE A 36 4.77 -3.96 9.41
C ILE A 36 5.99 -3.03 9.24
N ARG A 37 6.47 -2.87 8.01
CA ARG A 37 7.62 -2.01 7.66
C ARG A 37 7.36 -1.03 6.53
N ASP A 38 6.33 -1.30 5.74
CA ASP A 38 6.05 -0.59 4.51
C ASP A 38 4.90 0.38 4.69
N THR A 39 4.83 1.38 3.83
CA THR A 39 3.66 2.28 3.76
C THR A 39 3.08 2.21 2.37
N ILE A 40 1.75 2.14 2.29
CA ILE A 40 0.99 2.20 1.06
C ILE A 40 0.18 3.49 1.07
N LEU A 41 0.39 4.34 0.07
CA LEU A 41 -0.38 5.58 -0.11
C LEU A 41 -1.22 5.48 -1.37
N PHE A 42 -2.52 5.71 -1.22
CA PHE A 42 -3.46 5.91 -2.30
C PHE A 42 -3.61 7.41 -2.53
N THR A 43 -3.16 7.92 -3.67
CA THR A 43 -3.42 9.32 -4.06
C THR A 43 -4.56 9.39 -5.07
N ASP A 44 -4.96 10.59 -5.47
CA ASP A 44 -5.88 10.81 -6.59
C ASP A 44 -5.26 10.42 -7.96
N ARG A 45 -3.96 10.10 -8.02
CA ARG A 45 -3.23 9.86 -9.28
C ARG A 45 -2.56 8.48 -9.38
N ARG A 46 -2.06 7.95 -8.27
CA ARG A 46 -1.23 6.73 -8.24
C ARG A 46 -1.24 6.08 -6.86
N LEU A 47 -0.85 4.81 -6.87
CA LEU A 47 -0.42 4.10 -5.67
C LEU A 47 1.07 4.41 -5.43
N ILE A 48 1.47 4.67 -4.20
CA ILE A 48 2.88 4.80 -3.81
C ILE A 48 3.18 3.73 -2.76
N LEU A 49 4.14 2.87 -3.05
CA LEU A 49 4.66 1.88 -2.12
C LEU A 49 6.00 2.39 -1.56
N ILE A 50 6.09 2.45 -0.24
CA ILE A 50 7.26 2.94 0.48
C ILE A 50 7.83 1.78 1.28
N ASP A 51 8.99 1.29 0.89
CA ASP A 51 9.61 0.09 1.46
C ASP A 51 10.91 0.46 2.17
N LYS A 52 11.03 0.11 3.44
CA LYS A 52 12.25 0.30 4.24
C LYS A 52 13.14 -0.94 4.15
N GLN A 53 14.16 -0.85 3.30
CA GLN A 53 15.08 -1.93 2.97
C GLN A 53 16.30 -2.00 3.91
N GLY A 54 16.83 -3.22 4.04
CA GLY A 54 18.09 -3.51 4.74
C GLY A 54 17.97 -3.64 6.26
N ILE A 55 19.03 -4.16 6.88
CA ILE A 55 19.06 -4.45 8.33
C ILE A 55 18.92 -3.17 9.16
N THR A 56 19.47 -2.05 8.68
CA THR A 56 19.43 -0.76 9.37
C THR A 56 18.17 0.06 9.08
N GLY A 57 17.35 -0.35 8.09
CA GLY A 57 16.16 0.38 7.65
C GLY A 57 16.44 1.77 7.05
N LYS A 58 17.71 2.11 6.78
CA LYS A 58 18.11 3.43 6.29
C LYS A 58 17.87 3.62 4.78
N LYS A 59 17.78 2.52 4.03
CA LYS A 59 17.48 2.57 2.60
C LYS A 59 15.96 2.55 2.45
N THR A 60 15.41 3.50 1.72
CA THR A 60 13.97 3.54 1.44
C THR A 60 13.77 3.57 -0.07
N GLU A 61 12.93 2.67 -0.57
CA GLU A 61 12.44 2.69 -1.94
C GLU A 61 11.05 3.33 -1.98
N TYR A 62 10.83 4.22 -2.94
CA TYR A 62 9.55 4.87 -3.20
C TYR A 62 9.07 4.48 -4.60
N HIS A 63 8.21 3.47 -4.69
CA HIS A 63 7.72 2.94 -5.95
C HIS A 63 6.36 3.56 -6.29
N SER A 64 6.35 4.43 -7.30
CA SER A 64 5.14 5.06 -7.83
C SER A 64 4.49 4.25 -8.93
N ILE A 65 3.23 3.85 -8.75
CA ILE A 65 2.47 3.02 -9.67
C ILE A 65 1.22 3.80 -10.13
N PRO A 66 1.23 4.40 -11.34
CA PRO A 66 0.03 5.00 -11.91
C PRO A 66 -1.11 3.98 -11.99
N TYR A 67 -2.33 4.32 -11.59
CA TYR A 67 -3.44 3.36 -11.58
C TYR A 67 -3.70 2.71 -12.95
N ARG A 68 -3.54 3.47 -14.04
CA ARG A 68 -3.65 2.96 -15.42
C ARG A 68 -2.66 1.85 -15.80
N SER A 69 -1.59 1.66 -15.02
CA SER A 69 -0.59 0.61 -15.25
C SER A 69 -0.93 -0.70 -14.55
N ILE A 70 -1.89 -0.67 -13.62
CA ILE A 70 -2.40 -1.86 -12.93
C ILE A 70 -3.36 -2.57 -13.88
N THR A 71 -3.03 -3.79 -14.27
CA THR A 71 -3.88 -4.57 -15.19
C THR A 71 -4.94 -5.38 -14.45
N HIS A 72 -4.58 -5.91 -13.28
CA HIS A 72 -5.48 -6.61 -12.37
C HIS A 72 -4.85 -6.71 -10.99
N PHE A 73 -5.66 -7.06 -10.00
CA PHE A 73 -5.23 -7.30 -8.62
C PHE A 73 -6.04 -8.45 -8.01
N ALA A 74 -5.52 -9.04 -6.95
CA ALA A 74 -6.18 -10.07 -6.17
C ALA A 74 -5.90 -9.88 -4.69
N VAL A 75 -6.85 -10.29 -3.86
CA VAL A 75 -6.70 -10.40 -2.41
C VAL A 75 -6.84 -11.86 -2.04
N GLU A 76 -5.87 -12.36 -1.28
CA GLU A 76 -5.88 -13.70 -0.72
C GLU A 76 -5.94 -13.56 0.80
N THR A 77 -7.08 -13.91 1.40
CA THR A 77 -7.23 -13.96 2.85
C THR A 77 -6.75 -15.31 3.35
N ALA A 78 -5.96 -15.33 4.42
CA ALA A 78 -5.67 -16.59 5.07
C ALA A 78 -6.94 -17.17 5.75
N GLY A 79 -6.99 -18.49 5.92
CA GLY A 79 -8.16 -19.20 6.47
C GLY A 79 -8.46 -18.78 7.92
N HIS A 80 -9.51 -19.36 8.53
CA HIS A 80 -10.08 -18.96 9.83
C HIS A 80 -9.09 -18.74 11.02
N PHE A 81 -7.86 -19.27 10.95
CA PHE A 81 -6.85 -19.19 12.01
C PHE A 81 -5.68 -18.26 11.70
N ASP A 82 -5.53 -17.85 10.45
CA ASP A 82 -4.38 -17.09 9.99
C ASP A 82 -4.82 -15.66 9.70
N LEU A 83 -3.97 -14.74 10.11
CA LEU A 83 -4.32 -13.37 10.48
C LEU A 83 -3.79 -12.37 9.47
N ASP A 84 -3.13 -12.92 8.47
CA ASP A 84 -2.46 -12.22 7.42
C ASP A 84 -3.29 -12.34 6.14
N ALA A 85 -3.39 -11.25 5.40
CA ALA A 85 -3.96 -11.23 4.06
C ALA A 85 -2.89 -10.76 3.09
N GLU A 86 -2.92 -11.28 1.87
CA GLU A 86 -1.98 -10.91 0.83
C GLU A 86 -2.68 -10.15 -0.29
N LEU A 87 -2.18 -8.95 -0.58
CA LEU A 87 -2.54 -8.18 -1.76
C LEU A 87 -1.54 -8.46 -2.89
N LYS A 88 -2.06 -8.82 -4.06
CA LYS A 88 -1.30 -9.05 -5.28
C LYS A 88 -1.70 -8.03 -6.34
N ILE A 89 -0.74 -7.29 -6.89
CA ILE A 89 -0.97 -6.26 -7.92
C ILE A 89 -0.13 -6.58 -9.15
N TRP A 90 -0.78 -6.75 -10.31
CA TRP A 90 -0.08 -6.95 -11.58
C TRP A 90 0.00 -5.64 -12.36
N LEU A 91 1.20 -5.38 -12.86
CA LEU A 91 1.49 -4.24 -13.71
C LEU A 91 1.59 -4.67 -15.17
N SER A 92 1.23 -3.78 -16.09
CA SER A 92 1.39 -3.98 -17.52
C SER A 92 2.85 -4.32 -17.85
N GLY A 93 3.07 -5.45 -18.53
CA GLY A 93 4.40 -5.93 -18.91
C GLY A 93 5.15 -6.72 -17.83
N SER A 94 4.58 -6.89 -16.63
CA SER A 94 5.13 -7.78 -15.59
C SER A 94 4.36 -9.10 -15.53
N GLN A 95 5.09 -10.23 -15.49
CA GLN A 95 4.48 -11.55 -15.26
C GLN A 95 4.24 -11.82 -13.78
N ALA A 96 5.09 -11.30 -12.91
CA ALA A 96 4.98 -11.47 -11.47
C ALA A 96 4.24 -10.29 -10.82
N PRO A 97 3.35 -10.53 -9.84
CA PRO A 97 2.72 -9.47 -9.08
C PRO A 97 3.69 -8.82 -8.09
N ILE A 98 3.39 -7.58 -7.72
CA ILE A 98 3.85 -7.01 -6.47
C ILE A 98 2.98 -7.59 -5.35
N GLN A 99 3.62 -8.17 -4.34
CA GLN A 99 2.94 -8.77 -3.18
C GLN A 99 3.16 -7.91 -1.94
N LYS A 100 2.09 -7.65 -1.19
CA LYS A 100 2.14 -6.98 0.11
C LYS A 100 1.27 -7.72 1.12
N THR A 101 1.88 -8.07 2.25
CA THR A 101 1.23 -8.77 3.35
C THR A 101 0.68 -7.76 4.35
N PHE A 102 -0.60 -7.91 4.68
CA PHE A 102 -1.32 -7.15 5.68
C PHE A 102 -1.51 -8.05 6.90
N THR A 103 -1.08 -7.58 8.07
CA THR A 103 -1.35 -8.25 9.35
C THR A 103 -2.65 -7.73 9.95
N LYS A 104 -3.05 -8.25 11.12
CA LYS A 104 -4.21 -7.72 11.84
C LYS A 104 -4.13 -6.21 12.03
N GLY A 105 -5.24 -5.53 11.75
CA GLY A 105 -5.45 -4.11 12.05
C GLY A 105 -5.74 -3.24 10.83
N VAL A 106 -5.56 -3.78 9.61
CA VAL A 106 -6.11 -3.18 8.39
C VAL A 106 -7.18 -4.10 7.83
N ASP A 107 -8.32 -3.52 7.49
CA ASP A 107 -9.35 -4.22 6.75
C ASP A 107 -8.92 -4.35 5.28
N ILE A 108 -8.50 -5.56 4.89
CA ILE A 108 -8.06 -5.83 3.52
C ILE A 108 -9.20 -5.65 2.50
N TYR A 109 -10.45 -5.79 2.92
CA TYR A 109 -11.61 -5.55 2.04
C TYR A 109 -11.76 -4.06 1.73
N GLU A 110 -11.46 -3.18 2.69
CA GLU A 110 -11.41 -1.73 2.45
C GLU A 110 -10.33 -1.39 1.42
N VAL A 111 -9.13 -1.95 1.57
CA VAL A 111 -8.03 -1.77 0.62
C VAL A 111 -8.43 -2.21 -0.79
N GLN A 112 -9.13 -3.35 -0.90
CA GLN A 112 -9.66 -3.86 -2.17
C GLN A 112 -10.70 -2.90 -2.78
N ALA A 113 -11.61 -2.38 -1.97
CA ALA A 113 -12.62 -1.42 -2.41
C ALA A 113 -11.99 -0.11 -2.92
N ILE A 114 -10.99 0.42 -2.22
CA ILE A 114 -10.25 1.62 -2.63
C ILE A 114 -9.48 1.36 -3.93
N LEU A 115 -8.79 0.23 -4.08
CA LEU A 115 -8.15 -0.13 -5.34
C LEU A 115 -9.15 -0.15 -6.49
N THR A 116 -10.32 -0.75 -6.29
CA THR A 116 -11.40 -0.80 -7.28
C THR A 116 -11.82 0.61 -7.71
N GLN A 117 -11.97 1.54 -6.76
CA GLN A 117 -12.34 2.93 -7.04
C GLN A 117 -11.38 3.64 -8.00
N PHE A 118 -10.09 3.29 -8.02
CA PHE A 118 -9.09 3.96 -8.84
C PHE A 118 -8.67 3.18 -10.09
N VAL A 119 -8.66 1.84 -10.02
CA VAL A 119 -8.17 0.97 -11.09
C VAL A 119 -9.29 0.61 -12.08
N ALA A 120 -10.51 0.39 -11.60
CA ALA A 120 -11.63 -0.06 -12.44
C ALA A 120 -12.51 1.10 -12.95
N ARG A 121 -11.92 2.28 -13.19
CA ARG A 121 -12.60 3.45 -13.73
C ARG A 121 -12.74 3.42 -15.25
#